data_AF-A0A3L6E721-F1
#
_entry.id   AF-A0A3L6E721-F1
#
_cell.length_a   1.000
_cell.length_b   1.000
_cell.length_c   1.000
_cell.angle_alpha   90.00
_cell.angle_beta   90.00
_cell.angle_gamma   90.00
#
_symmetry.space_group_name_H-M   'P 1'
#
loop_
_entity.id
_entity.type
_entity.pdbx_description
1 polymer ?
#
loop_
_entity_poly.entity_id
_entity_poly.type
_entity_poly.pdbx_seq_one_letter_code
_entity_poly.pdbx_strand_id
1 'polypeptide(L)'
;MGVLLSRHCPVWAGAGGSLRFMQRLGYVSCVAYPLASIPLTVYCALPAACLLTGKSIFPDDVGFNDAVVVILLLSSVVATVALELRWSGVTLRAWWRDQKLWAVTGTSACLAAVFQGILRSCAGVDVCFSSTYTETAATRTSSSTSDDDSGAAGEEPYDAQKSVLRWSNLLIPPASLLLGNLAGVVVAVSYGVDHGYRSWGPVLVKLTLALWVVAHLQGFFRGLLARRDRAPTIAVLWSVLFVSVLSLLWVNVDSYSAPPAQSTLQQPVL
;
A
#
# COMPACT_ATOMS: atom_id res chain seq x y z
N MET A 1 0.80 -16.17 -9.09
CA MET A 1 1.48 -16.99 -8.07
C MET A 1 1.59 -18.47 -8.42
N GLY A 2 0.54 -19.11 -8.95
CA GLY A 2 0.59 -20.54 -9.29
C GLY A 2 1.79 -20.94 -10.18
N VAL A 3 2.15 -20.12 -11.17
CA VAL A 3 3.32 -20.40 -12.04
C VAL A 3 4.66 -20.29 -11.28
N LEU A 4 4.83 -19.30 -10.39
CA LEU A 4 6.01 -19.13 -9.52
C LEU A 4 6.25 -20.35 -8.62
N LEU A 5 5.17 -20.90 -8.07
CA LEU A 5 5.22 -21.99 -7.10
C LEU A 5 5.13 -23.37 -7.77
N SER A 6 4.99 -23.42 -9.10
CA SER A 6 4.90 -24.66 -9.86
C SER A 6 6.27 -25.15 -10.34
N ARG A 7 6.32 -26.42 -10.79
CA ARG A 7 7.48 -27.00 -11.48
C ARG A 7 7.87 -26.28 -12.78
N HIS A 8 7.01 -25.41 -13.32
CA HIS A 8 7.24 -24.63 -14.54
C HIS A 8 7.81 -23.24 -14.25
N CYS A 9 8.33 -23.02 -13.04
CA CYS A 9 8.86 -21.73 -12.64
C CYS A 9 10.06 -21.33 -13.53
N PRO A 10 10.04 -20.16 -14.21
CA PRO A 10 11.08 -19.75 -15.17
C PRO A 10 12.48 -19.59 -14.54
N VAL A 11 12.54 -19.53 -13.20
CA VAL A 11 13.79 -19.56 -12.43
C VAL A 11 14.50 -20.91 -12.54
N TRP A 12 13.78 -22.03 -12.63
CA TRP A 12 14.36 -23.38 -12.58
C TRP A 12 14.07 -24.23 -13.83
N ALA A 13 12.90 -24.06 -14.45
CA ALA A 13 12.41 -24.90 -15.55
C ALA A 13 13.16 -24.73 -16.89
N GLY A 14 14.07 -23.75 -16.99
CA GLY A 14 14.82 -23.42 -18.21
C GLY A 14 16.31 -23.79 -18.17
N ALA A 15 16.79 -24.56 -17.19
CA ALA A 15 18.21 -24.90 -17.07
C ALA A 15 18.76 -25.77 -18.24
N GLY A 16 17.88 -26.30 -19.10
CA GLY A 16 18.20 -27.19 -20.22
C GLY A 16 18.26 -26.57 -21.64
N GLY A 17 18.51 -25.27 -21.79
CA GLY A 17 19.14 -24.73 -23.02
C GLY A 17 18.26 -24.15 -24.14
N SER A 18 16.96 -23.88 -23.94
CA SER A 18 16.09 -23.36 -25.03
C SER A 18 15.87 -21.83 -25.04
N LEU A 19 16.04 -21.12 -23.91
CA LEU A 19 15.73 -19.68 -23.83
C LEU A 19 16.97 -18.78 -23.73
N ARG A 20 16.96 -17.66 -24.46
CA ARG A 20 17.97 -16.59 -24.34
C ARG A 20 17.93 -15.98 -22.93
N PHE A 21 19.11 -15.63 -22.39
CA PHE A 21 19.24 -15.08 -21.03
C PHE A 21 18.34 -13.86 -20.78
N MET A 22 18.32 -12.88 -21.68
CA MET A 22 17.47 -11.68 -21.56
C MET A 22 15.97 -12.02 -21.55
N GLN A 23 15.56 -13.01 -22.33
CA GLN A 23 14.17 -13.47 -22.37
C GLN A 23 13.78 -14.14 -21.05
N ARG A 24 14.69 -14.94 -20.47
CA ARG A 24 14.50 -15.55 -19.15
C ARG A 24 14.40 -14.49 -18.05
N LEU A 25 15.22 -13.45 -18.07
CA LEU A 25 15.13 -12.34 -17.13
C LEU A 25 13.76 -11.66 -17.22
N GLY A 26 13.27 -11.38 -18.44
CA GLY A 26 11.93 -10.81 -18.66
C GLY A 26 10.81 -11.70 -18.09
N TYR A 27 10.86 -13.01 -18.32
CA TYR A 27 9.88 -13.93 -17.72
C TYR A 27 9.95 -13.94 -16.20
N VAL A 28 11.15 -13.98 -15.61
CA VAL A 28 11.33 -13.93 -14.16
C VAL A 28 10.76 -12.62 -13.59
N SER A 29 11.05 -11.48 -14.22
CA SER A 29 10.52 -10.17 -13.79
C SER A 29 9.00 -10.12 -13.82
N CYS A 30 8.35 -10.58 -14.91
CA CYS A 30 6.89 -10.62 -15.01
C CYS A 30 6.26 -11.52 -13.95
N VAL A 31 6.88 -12.67 -13.70
CA VAL A 31 6.37 -13.70 -12.80
C VAL A 31 6.62 -13.31 -11.32
N ALA A 32 7.72 -12.62 -11.03
CA ALA A 32 8.06 -12.08 -9.71
C ALA A 32 7.36 -10.74 -9.39
N TYR A 33 6.82 -10.05 -10.38
CA TYR A 33 6.21 -8.73 -10.21
C TYR A 33 5.19 -8.63 -9.06
N PRO A 34 4.28 -9.60 -8.83
CA PRO A 34 3.38 -9.55 -7.68
C PRO A 34 4.10 -9.62 -6.34
N LEU A 35 5.28 -10.27 -6.22
CA LEU A 35 6.05 -10.30 -4.97
C LEU A 35 6.53 -8.91 -4.55
N ALA A 36 6.77 -8.01 -5.51
CA ALA A 36 7.14 -6.63 -5.22
C ALA A 36 6.03 -5.84 -4.50
N SER A 37 4.80 -6.36 -4.43
CA SER A 37 3.72 -5.74 -3.65
C SER A 37 3.98 -5.75 -2.13
N ILE A 38 4.69 -6.74 -1.59
CA ILE A 38 5.02 -6.78 -0.15
C ILE A 38 5.92 -5.59 0.22
N PRO A 39 7.12 -5.42 -0.37
CA PRO A 39 7.98 -4.29 -0.04
C PRO A 39 7.32 -2.94 -0.39
N LEU A 40 6.51 -2.88 -1.45
CA LEU A 40 5.73 -1.68 -1.76
C LEU A 40 4.72 -1.33 -0.64
N THR A 41 4.01 -2.33 -0.11
CA THR A 41 3.05 -2.12 0.98
C THR A 41 3.75 -1.67 2.25
N VAL A 42 4.90 -2.27 2.58
CA VAL A 42 5.75 -1.83 3.71
C VAL A 42 6.24 -0.40 3.50
N TYR A 43 6.70 -0.06 2.30
CA TYR A 43 7.13 1.29 1.94
C TYR A 43 6.00 2.32 2.13
N CYS A 44 4.77 1.99 1.72
CA CYS A 44 3.61 2.87 1.92
C CYS A 44 3.17 2.98 3.40
N ALA A 45 3.43 1.96 4.22
CA ALA A 45 3.08 1.95 5.64
C ALA A 45 4.12 2.66 6.52
N LEU A 46 5.39 2.67 6.10
CA LEU A 46 6.52 3.18 6.87
C LEU A 46 6.34 4.64 7.33
N PRO A 47 5.93 5.61 6.47
CA PRO A 47 5.78 7.00 6.91
C PRO A 47 4.68 7.15 7.97
N ALA A 48 3.56 6.45 7.80
CA ALA A 48 2.49 6.43 8.79
C ALA A 48 2.97 5.86 10.13
N ALA A 49 3.70 4.74 10.11
CA ALA A 49 4.24 4.15 11.33
C ALA A 49 5.23 5.09 12.04
N CYS A 50 6.13 5.74 11.29
CA CYS A 50 7.12 6.68 11.85
C CYS A 50 6.48 7.97 12.40
N LEU A 51 5.40 8.45 11.78
CA LEU A 51 4.67 9.62 12.26
C LEU A 51 3.86 9.30 13.52
N LEU A 52 3.24 8.13 13.60
CA LEU A 52 2.42 7.72 14.75
C LEU A 52 3.25 7.28 15.95
N THR A 53 4.42 6.67 15.73
CA THR A 53 5.30 6.20 16.81
C THR A 53 6.38 7.20 17.22
N GLY A 54 6.53 8.32 16.49
CA GLY A 54 7.56 9.31 16.73
C GLY A 54 8.99 8.88 16.32
N LYS A 55 9.21 7.60 15.96
CA LYS A 55 10.53 7.08 15.60
C LYS A 55 11.06 7.69 14.29
N SER A 56 12.38 7.89 14.24
CA SER A 56 13.06 8.37 13.03
C SER A 56 13.13 7.28 11.96
N ILE A 57 12.97 7.68 10.69
CA ILE A 57 13.09 6.78 9.52
C ILE A 57 14.55 6.44 9.25
N PHE A 58 15.42 7.44 9.44
CA PHE A 58 16.85 7.30 9.29
C PHE A 58 17.50 7.11 10.67
N PRO A 59 18.59 6.31 10.76
CA PRO A 59 19.41 6.28 11.95
C PRO A 59 19.96 7.68 12.24
N ASP A 60 20.11 8.04 13.51
CA ASP A 60 20.56 9.37 13.91
C ASP A 60 22.02 9.66 13.47
N ASP A 61 22.77 8.60 13.16
CA ASP A 61 24.18 8.62 12.74
C ASP A 61 24.39 8.62 11.21
N VAL A 62 23.52 9.27 10.43
CA VAL A 62 23.78 9.42 8.98
C VAL A 62 24.99 10.32 8.73
N GLY A 63 26.08 9.72 8.25
CA GLY A 63 27.29 10.45 7.89
C GLY A 63 27.09 11.31 6.63
N PHE A 64 27.97 12.29 6.43
CA PHE A 64 27.97 13.12 5.22
C PHE A 64 28.02 12.28 3.93
N ASN A 65 28.86 11.22 3.92
CA ASN A 65 28.99 10.33 2.78
C ASN A 65 27.68 9.57 2.48
N ASP A 66 26.97 9.10 3.50
CA ASP A 66 25.71 8.39 3.34
C ASP A 66 24.63 9.31 2.75
N ALA A 67 24.57 10.55 3.25
CA ALA A 67 23.65 11.57 2.70
C ALA A 67 23.94 11.86 1.23
N VAL A 68 25.22 12.02 0.84
CA VAL A 68 25.62 12.24 -0.55
C VAL A 68 25.23 11.06 -1.44
N VAL A 69 25.46 9.83 -0.99
CA VAL A 69 25.07 8.62 -1.74
C VAL A 69 23.56 8.55 -1.94
N VAL A 70 22.76 8.86 -0.90
CA VAL A 70 21.29 8.89 -1.02
C VAL A 70 20.84 9.96 -2.02
N ILE A 71 21.41 11.15 -1.97
CA ILE A 71 21.08 12.23 -2.93
C ILE A 71 21.44 11.82 -4.36
N LEU A 72 22.62 11.23 -4.56
CA LEU A 72 23.06 10.74 -5.88
C LEU A 72 22.12 9.65 -6.40
N LEU A 73 21.74 8.68 -5.56
CA LEU A 73 20.80 7.63 -5.93
C LEU A 73 19.43 8.21 -6.33
N LEU A 74 18.86 9.11 -5.54
CA LEU A 74 17.59 9.76 -5.86
C LEU A 74 17.68 10.56 -7.17
N SER A 75 18.77 11.30 -7.37
CA SER A 75 19.00 12.05 -8.60
C SER A 75 19.12 11.14 -9.83
N SER A 76 19.72 9.95 -9.67
CA SER A 76 19.86 8.97 -10.75
C SER A 76 18.51 8.41 -11.19
N VAL A 77 17.59 8.17 -10.25
CA VAL A 77 16.23 7.70 -10.54
C VAL A 77 15.47 8.77 -11.31
N VAL A 78 15.53 10.04 -10.86
CA VAL A 78 14.88 11.16 -11.55
C VAL A 78 15.44 11.35 -12.96
N ALA A 79 16.76 11.26 -13.13
CA ALA A 79 17.41 11.35 -14.43
C ALA A 79 16.97 10.22 -15.37
N THR A 80 16.83 8.99 -14.85
CA THR A 80 16.38 7.83 -15.61
C THR A 80 14.94 8.00 -16.09
N VAL A 81 14.03 8.43 -15.21
CA VAL A 81 12.63 8.73 -15.59
C VAL A 81 12.56 9.85 -16.63
N ALA A 82 13.36 10.89 -16.48
CA ALA A 82 13.41 11.99 -17.46
C ALA A 82 13.89 11.52 -18.83
N LEU A 83 14.90 10.63 -18.88
CA LEU A 83 15.41 10.05 -20.11
C LEU A 83 14.36 9.14 -20.76
N GLU A 84 13.69 8.30 -19.96
CA GLU A 84 12.62 7.41 -20.43
C GLU A 84 11.45 8.20 -21.04
N LEU A 85 11.01 9.29 -20.39
CA LEU A 85 9.96 10.16 -20.92
C LEU A 85 10.38 10.83 -22.24
N ARG A 86 11.65 11.22 -22.35
CA ARG A 86 12.18 11.82 -23.59
C ARG A 86 12.24 10.82 -24.75
N TRP A 87 12.68 9.60 -24.50
CA TRP A 87 12.81 8.58 -25.55
C TRP A 87 11.49 7.91 -25.91
N SER A 88 10.60 7.70 -24.95
CA SER A 88 9.29 7.07 -25.19
C SER A 88 8.26 8.02 -25.82
N GLY A 89 8.49 9.35 -25.76
CA GLY A 89 7.51 10.36 -26.19
C GLY A 89 6.24 10.38 -25.32
N VAL A 90 6.23 9.70 -24.18
CA VAL A 90 5.09 9.64 -23.27
C VAL A 90 5.02 10.93 -22.44
N THR A 91 3.82 11.49 -22.30
CA THR A 91 3.63 12.68 -21.47
C THR A 91 3.79 12.36 -19.98
N LEU A 92 4.37 13.29 -19.21
CA LEU A 92 4.54 13.15 -17.75
C LEU A 92 3.22 12.85 -17.03
N ARG A 93 2.09 13.40 -17.51
CA ARG A 93 0.76 13.12 -16.93
C ARG A 93 0.33 11.66 -17.12
N ALA A 94 0.62 11.09 -18.29
CA ALA A 94 0.29 9.69 -18.57
C ALA A 94 1.15 8.75 -17.71
N TRP A 95 2.45 9.01 -17.62
CA TRP A 95 3.35 8.29 -16.73
C TRP A 95 2.91 8.38 -15.26
N TRP A 96 2.57 9.58 -14.78
CA TRP A 96 2.11 9.74 -13.40
C TRP A 96 0.78 9.03 -13.13
N ARG A 97 -0.13 8.97 -14.11
CA ARG A 97 -1.38 8.19 -13.99
C ARG A 97 -1.08 6.70 -13.89
N ASP A 98 -0.10 6.22 -14.64
CA ASP A 98 0.36 4.83 -14.57
C ASP A 98 0.95 4.50 -13.19
N GLN A 99 1.81 5.37 -12.64
CA GLN A 99 2.36 5.20 -11.29
C GLN A 99 1.29 5.13 -10.18
N LYS A 100 0.21 5.91 -10.32
CA LYS A 100 -0.93 5.81 -9.39
C LYS A 100 -1.65 4.48 -9.49
N LEU A 101 -1.91 4.02 -10.71
CA LEU A 101 -2.57 2.74 -10.95
C LEU A 101 -1.70 1.57 -10.47
N TRP A 102 -0.39 1.67 -10.69
CA TRP A 102 0.63 0.78 -10.20
C TRP A 102 0.58 0.65 -8.67
N ALA A 103 0.62 1.77 -7.95
CA ALA A 103 0.59 1.78 -6.49
C ALA A 103 -0.70 1.16 -5.92
N VAL A 104 -1.86 1.49 -6.51
CA VAL A 104 -3.17 0.95 -6.08
C VAL A 104 -3.27 -0.54 -6.37
N THR A 105 -2.87 -0.98 -7.56
CA THR A 105 -2.92 -2.41 -7.96
C THR A 105 -1.93 -3.24 -7.14
N GLY A 106 -0.75 -2.70 -6.87
CA GLY A 106 0.28 -3.31 -6.03
C GLY A 106 -0.22 -3.56 -4.61
N THR A 107 -0.75 -2.53 -3.95
CA THR A 107 -1.23 -2.61 -2.56
C THR A 107 -2.56 -3.35 -2.38
N SER A 108 -3.31 -3.61 -3.45
CA SER A 108 -4.58 -4.36 -3.42
C SER A 108 -4.45 -5.76 -4.05
N ALA A 109 -4.67 -5.85 -5.36
CA ALA A 109 -4.80 -7.11 -6.09
C ALA A 109 -3.51 -7.94 -6.05
N CYS A 110 -2.35 -7.32 -6.26
CA CYS A 110 -1.08 -8.05 -6.21
C CYS A 110 -0.79 -8.59 -4.81
N LEU A 111 -1.01 -7.78 -3.77
CA LEU A 111 -0.83 -8.20 -2.38
C LEU A 111 -1.76 -9.37 -2.02
N ALA A 112 -3.04 -9.28 -2.40
CA ALA A 112 -3.99 -10.35 -2.14
C ALA A 112 -3.63 -11.64 -2.89
N ALA A 113 -3.19 -11.54 -4.15
CA ALA A 113 -2.71 -12.68 -4.93
C ALA A 113 -1.46 -13.34 -4.32
N VAL A 114 -0.59 -12.57 -3.67
CA VAL A 114 0.59 -13.10 -2.95
C VAL A 114 0.15 -13.91 -1.74
N PHE A 115 -0.72 -13.34 -0.89
CA PHE A 115 -1.25 -14.05 0.27
C PHE A 115 -1.99 -15.33 -0.11
N GLN A 116 -2.80 -15.30 -1.18
CA GLN A 116 -3.45 -16.49 -1.71
C GLN A 116 -2.43 -17.54 -2.18
N GLY A 117 -1.38 -17.12 -2.88
CA GLY A 117 -0.31 -18.02 -3.30
C GLY A 117 0.38 -18.71 -2.12
N ILE A 118 0.66 -17.94 -1.07
CA ILE A 118 1.28 -18.46 0.16
C ILE A 118 0.33 -19.41 0.88
N LEU A 119 -0.93 -19.03 1.10
CA LEU A 119 -1.93 -19.87 1.76
C LEU A 119 -2.17 -21.18 1.02
N ARG A 120 -2.25 -21.13 -0.32
CA ARG A 120 -2.37 -22.33 -1.15
C ARG A 120 -1.12 -23.22 -1.03
N SER A 121 0.07 -22.62 -0.96
CA SER A 121 1.33 -23.37 -0.84
C SER A 121 1.51 -24.01 0.53
N CYS A 122 1.04 -23.36 1.61
CA CYS A 122 1.26 -23.82 2.98
C CYS A 122 0.11 -24.67 3.53
N ALA A 123 -1.14 -24.38 3.14
CA ALA A 123 -2.34 -24.99 3.72
C ALA A 123 -3.20 -25.77 2.73
N GLY A 124 -2.87 -25.76 1.42
CA GLY A 124 -3.67 -26.44 0.39
C GLY A 124 -5.06 -25.84 0.13
N VAL A 125 -5.38 -24.70 0.77
CA VAL A 125 -6.68 -24.02 0.63
C VAL A 125 -6.69 -23.16 -0.65
N ASP A 126 -7.63 -23.42 -1.55
CA ASP A 126 -7.81 -22.61 -2.76
C ASP A 126 -8.83 -21.48 -2.50
N VAL A 127 -8.30 -20.29 -2.23
CA VAL A 127 -9.13 -19.08 -2.03
C VAL A 127 -9.38 -18.46 -3.41
N CYS A 128 -10.63 -18.45 -3.85
CA CYS A 128 -11.01 -17.92 -5.15
C CYS A 128 -11.73 -16.58 -5.00
N PHE A 129 -11.34 -15.58 -5.80
CA PHE A 129 -12.08 -14.33 -5.87
C PHE A 129 -13.35 -14.55 -6.69
N SER A 130 -14.52 -14.43 -6.08
CA SER A 130 -15.77 -14.34 -6.85
C SER A 130 -15.99 -12.89 -7.24
N SER A 131 -16.00 -12.64 -8.54
CA SER A 131 -16.59 -11.43 -9.09
C SER A 131 -18.08 -11.69 -9.33
N THR A 132 -18.94 -10.68 -9.27
CA THR A 132 -20.39 -10.84 -9.47
C THR A 132 -20.77 -11.59 -10.76
N TYR A 133 -19.90 -11.63 -11.78
CA TYR A 133 -20.13 -12.41 -13.00
C TYR A 133 -19.96 -13.94 -12.82
N THR A 134 -19.26 -14.42 -11.79
CA THR A 134 -19.09 -15.87 -11.51
C THR A 134 -20.22 -16.44 -10.66
N GLU A 135 -20.99 -15.61 -9.96
CA GLU A 135 -22.15 -16.06 -9.20
C GLU A 135 -23.21 -16.67 -10.14
N THR A 136 -23.54 -15.98 -11.24
CA THR A 136 -24.52 -16.46 -12.24
C THR A 136 -24.04 -17.63 -13.11
N ALA A 137 -22.74 -17.91 -13.14
CA ALA A 137 -22.19 -19.11 -13.79
C ALA A 137 -22.22 -20.30 -12.83
N ALA A 138 -21.83 -20.11 -11.57
CA ALA A 138 -21.86 -21.16 -10.56
C ALA A 138 -23.28 -21.64 -10.24
N THR A 139 -24.29 -20.76 -10.23
CA THR A 139 -25.70 -21.17 -10.05
C THR A 139 -26.28 -21.89 -11.26
N ARG A 140 -25.72 -21.72 -12.48
CA ARG A 140 -26.19 -22.46 -13.67
C ARG A 140 -25.60 -23.84 -13.77
N THR A 141 -24.36 -24.05 -13.32
CA THR A 141 -23.72 -25.38 -13.33
C THR A 141 -24.20 -26.31 -12.24
N SER A 142 -24.85 -25.82 -11.18
CA SER A 142 -25.43 -26.65 -10.12
C SER A 142 -26.90 -27.04 -10.36
N SER A 143 -27.55 -26.56 -11.42
CA SER A 143 -28.98 -26.80 -11.67
C SER A 143 -29.27 -27.55 -12.98
N SER A 144 -28.28 -28.23 -13.58
CA SER A 144 -28.48 -28.96 -14.85
C SER A 144 -27.87 -30.36 -14.82
N THR A 145 -28.37 -31.21 -13.92
CA THR A 145 -28.43 -32.65 -14.15
C THR A 145 -29.53 -33.23 -13.27
N SER A 146 -30.70 -33.45 -13.87
CA SER A 146 -31.79 -34.24 -13.29
C SER A 146 -31.65 -35.71 -13.72
N ASP A 147 -32.01 -36.58 -12.79
CA ASP A 147 -32.55 -37.95 -12.92
C ASP A 147 -31.57 -39.11 -13.28
N ASP A 148 -31.20 -39.94 -12.30
CA ASP A 148 -31.92 -41.21 -11.99
C ASP A 148 -31.16 -42.11 -10.97
N ASP A 149 -31.96 -42.57 -10.00
CA ASP A 149 -31.97 -43.75 -9.11
C ASP A 149 -30.71 -44.57 -8.68
N SER A 150 -30.80 -45.01 -7.41
CA SER A 150 -30.20 -46.18 -6.75
C SER A 150 -28.83 -46.07 -6.01
N GLY A 151 -28.93 -45.99 -4.68
CA GLY A 151 -28.26 -46.94 -3.78
C GLY A 151 -26.85 -46.64 -3.26
N ALA A 152 -26.75 -46.63 -1.92
CA ALA A 152 -25.57 -46.86 -1.07
C ALA A 152 -24.76 -45.64 -0.58
N ALA A 153 -25.05 -45.30 0.68
CA ALA A 153 -24.09 -45.06 1.77
C ALA A 153 -22.93 -44.06 1.53
N GLY A 154 -23.18 -42.82 1.94
CA GLY A 154 -22.34 -42.13 2.92
C GLY A 154 -20.87 -41.90 2.57
N GLU A 155 -20.61 -40.97 1.67
CA GLU A 155 -19.39 -40.16 1.72
C GLU A 155 -19.80 -38.69 1.55
N GLU A 156 -19.86 -37.98 2.67
CA GLU A 156 -19.94 -36.52 2.72
C GLU A 156 -18.81 -35.93 1.86
N PRO A 157 -19.11 -35.18 0.78
CA PRO A 157 -18.09 -34.43 0.09
C PRO A 157 -17.54 -33.40 1.07
N TYR A 158 -16.24 -33.48 1.38
CA TYR A 158 -15.51 -32.42 2.05
C TYR A 158 -15.69 -31.13 1.25
N ASP A 159 -16.70 -30.34 1.64
CA ASP A 159 -16.97 -29.02 1.09
C ASP A 159 -15.77 -28.14 1.42
N ALA A 160 -14.83 -28.09 0.48
CA ALA A 160 -13.74 -27.14 0.47
C ALA A 160 -14.38 -25.75 0.54
N GLN A 161 -14.36 -25.17 1.74
CA GLN A 161 -14.82 -23.85 2.09
C GLN A 161 -14.13 -22.81 1.20
N LYS A 162 -14.67 -22.64 -0.01
CA LYS A 162 -14.21 -21.67 -1.01
C LYS A 162 -14.64 -20.31 -0.50
N SER A 163 -13.81 -19.73 0.36
CA SER A 163 -14.02 -18.42 0.94
C SER A 163 -14.06 -17.38 -0.20
N VAL A 164 -15.27 -16.94 -0.54
CA VAL A 164 -15.50 -15.93 -1.56
C VAL A 164 -15.07 -14.57 -1.01
N LEU A 165 -13.87 -14.12 -1.39
CA LEU A 165 -13.42 -12.78 -1.08
C LEU A 165 -14.15 -11.77 -1.97
N ARG A 166 -14.96 -10.90 -1.36
CA ARG A 166 -15.61 -9.77 -2.03
C ARG A 166 -14.57 -8.75 -2.49
N TRP A 167 -14.79 -8.09 -3.63
CA TRP A 167 -13.89 -7.03 -4.14
C TRP A 167 -13.69 -5.88 -3.15
N SER A 168 -14.66 -5.66 -2.25
CA SER A 168 -14.55 -4.68 -1.16
C SER A 168 -13.34 -4.96 -0.27
N ASN A 169 -13.02 -6.22 -0.04
CA ASN A 169 -11.92 -6.63 0.83
C ASN A 169 -10.56 -6.31 0.21
N LEU A 170 -10.47 -6.28 -1.13
CA LEU A 170 -9.27 -5.86 -1.86
C LEU A 170 -8.96 -4.37 -1.67
N LEU A 171 -9.97 -3.57 -1.35
CA LEU A 171 -9.82 -2.13 -1.16
C LEU A 171 -9.42 -1.77 0.27
N ILE A 172 -9.50 -2.72 1.22
CA ILE A 172 -9.17 -2.47 2.63
C ILE A 172 -7.69 -2.09 2.80
N PRO A 173 -6.70 -2.81 2.24
CA PRO A 173 -5.29 -2.44 2.41
C PRO A 173 -4.92 -1.05 1.86
N PRO A 174 -5.27 -0.65 0.62
CA PRO A 174 -4.97 0.71 0.16
C PRO A 174 -5.74 1.77 0.95
N ALA A 175 -6.96 1.48 1.40
CA ALA A 175 -7.72 2.41 2.24
C ALA A 175 -7.07 2.62 3.63
N SER A 176 -6.60 1.55 4.28
CA SER A 176 -5.94 1.66 5.58
C SER A 176 -4.61 2.40 5.48
N LEU A 177 -3.82 2.17 4.42
CA LEU A 177 -2.59 2.92 4.14
C LEU A 177 -2.88 4.41 3.95
N LEU A 178 -3.92 4.74 3.18
CA LEU A 178 -4.33 6.13 2.96
C LEU A 178 -4.74 6.82 4.27
N LEU A 179 -5.62 6.18 5.05
CA LEU A 179 -6.10 6.73 6.32
C LEU A 179 -4.97 6.87 7.35
N GLY A 180 -4.10 5.87 7.46
CA GLY A 180 -2.94 5.91 8.36
C GLY A 180 -1.96 7.03 8.03
N ASN A 181 -1.67 7.26 6.74
CA ASN A 181 -0.80 8.35 6.32
C ASN A 181 -1.47 9.73 6.54
N LEU A 182 -2.78 9.86 6.30
CA LEU A 182 -3.51 11.10 6.61
C LEU A 182 -3.53 11.40 8.11
N ALA A 183 -3.78 10.40 8.95
CA ALA A 183 -3.72 10.54 10.41
C ALA A 183 -2.31 10.93 10.87
N GLY A 184 -1.28 10.28 10.32
CA GLY A 184 0.12 10.61 10.58
C GLY A 184 0.45 12.06 10.23
N VAL A 185 -0.04 12.59 9.10
CA VAL A 185 0.13 13.99 8.71
C VAL A 185 -0.50 14.94 9.74
N VAL A 186 -1.69 14.65 10.23
CA VAL A 186 -2.35 15.47 11.26
C VAL A 186 -1.56 15.48 12.56
N VAL A 187 -1.07 14.31 13.01
CA VAL A 187 -0.22 14.18 14.20
C VAL A 187 1.10 14.95 14.02
N ALA A 188 1.74 14.82 12.86
CA ALA A 188 3.00 15.50 12.54
C ALA A 188 2.87 17.03 12.62
N VAL A 189 1.81 17.56 12.01
CA VAL A 189 1.55 19.01 12.00
C VAL A 189 1.23 19.50 13.40
N SER A 190 0.42 18.78 14.17
CA SER A 190 0.11 19.14 15.56
C SER A 190 1.38 19.18 16.41
N TYR A 191 2.21 18.12 16.35
CA TYR A 191 3.48 18.05 17.05
C TYR A 191 4.44 19.20 16.69
N GLY A 192 4.54 19.54 15.40
CA GLY A 192 5.39 20.64 14.92
C GLY A 192 4.93 22.02 15.41
N VAL A 193 3.62 22.22 15.53
CA VAL A 193 3.04 23.45 16.10
C VAL A 193 3.34 23.54 17.59
N ASP A 194 3.21 22.44 18.33
CA ASP A 194 3.35 22.41 19.80
C ASP A 194 4.80 22.63 20.27
N HIS A 195 5.77 22.09 19.54
CA HIS A 195 7.18 22.08 19.96
C HIS A 195 8.02 23.20 19.29
N GLY A 196 7.38 24.08 18.52
CA GLY A 196 8.01 25.23 17.87
C GLY A 196 9.00 24.87 16.75
N TYR A 197 9.69 25.88 16.22
CA TYR A 197 10.44 25.81 14.95
C TYR A 197 11.52 24.71 14.89
N ARG A 198 12.19 24.39 16.01
CA ARG A 198 13.27 23.37 16.04
C ARG A 198 12.77 21.95 15.76
N SER A 199 11.50 21.67 16.04
CA SER A 199 10.90 20.34 15.82
C SER A 199 10.61 20.04 14.35
N TRP A 200 10.52 21.06 13.50
CA TRP A 200 10.12 20.91 12.10
C TRP A 200 11.13 20.18 11.24
N GLY A 201 12.44 20.27 11.54
CA GLY A 201 13.49 19.61 10.75
C GLY A 201 13.26 18.09 10.63
N PRO A 202 13.23 17.35 11.75
CA PRO A 202 12.95 15.91 11.74
C PRO A 202 11.55 15.54 11.22
N VAL A 203 10.57 16.41 11.42
CA VAL A 203 9.18 16.18 11.02
C VAL A 203 8.97 16.35 9.52
N LEU A 204 9.67 17.30 8.89
CA LEU A 204 9.49 17.67 7.48
C LEU A 204 9.71 16.49 6.53
N VAL A 205 10.74 15.69 6.77
CA VAL A 205 11.06 14.53 5.95
C VAL A 205 9.95 13.47 6.05
N LYS A 206 9.49 13.18 7.28
CA LYS A 206 8.39 12.23 7.53
C LYS A 206 7.09 12.70 6.89
N LEU A 207 6.77 13.99 7.04
CA LEU A 207 5.60 14.64 6.43
C LEU A 207 5.63 14.54 4.91
N THR A 208 6.78 14.83 4.30
CA THR A 208 6.97 14.79 2.83
C THR A 208 6.76 13.37 2.30
N LEU A 209 7.30 12.36 2.99
CA LEU A 209 7.11 10.95 2.61
C LEU A 209 5.65 10.50 2.75
N ALA A 210 4.96 10.89 3.83
CA ALA A 210 3.55 10.58 4.00
C ALA A 210 2.69 11.25 2.93
N LEU A 211 2.94 12.53 2.61
CA LEU A 211 2.27 13.26 1.54
C LEU A 211 2.54 12.65 0.16
N TRP A 212 3.76 12.14 -0.07
CA TRP A 212 4.11 11.42 -1.30
C TRP A 212 3.27 10.15 -1.49
N VAL A 213 3.09 9.36 -0.42
CA VAL A 213 2.22 8.17 -0.44
C VAL A 213 0.76 8.57 -0.69
N VAL A 214 0.25 9.59 0.01
CA VAL A 214 -1.10 10.12 -0.22
C VAL A 214 -1.28 10.60 -1.67
N ALA A 215 -0.28 11.25 -2.25
CA ALA A 215 -0.31 11.70 -3.64
C ALA A 215 -0.36 10.53 -4.65
N HIS A 216 0.25 9.38 -4.36
CA HIS A 216 0.10 8.18 -5.18
C HIS A 216 -1.30 7.55 -5.04
N LEU A 217 -1.85 7.52 -3.83
CA LEU A 217 -3.18 6.94 -3.55
C LEU A 217 -4.35 7.90 -3.84
N GLN A 218 -4.09 9.16 -4.21
CA GLN A 218 -5.14 10.17 -4.45
C GLN A 218 -6.18 9.75 -5.51
N GLY A 219 -5.76 8.97 -6.53
CA GLY A 219 -6.66 8.48 -7.57
C GLY A 219 -7.69 7.50 -7.01
N PHE A 220 -7.25 6.64 -6.10
CA PHE A 220 -8.11 5.74 -5.35
C PHE A 220 -9.05 6.50 -4.40
N PHE A 221 -8.53 7.49 -3.67
CA PHE A 221 -9.35 8.36 -2.81
C PHE A 221 -10.49 9.04 -3.58
N ARG A 222 -10.16 9.64 -4.73
CA ARG A 222 -11.17 10.24 -5.61
C ARG A 222 -12.15 9.19 -6.16
N GLY A 223 -11.69 7.99 -6.46
CA GLY A 223 -12.54 6.88 -6.89
C GLY A 223 -13.55 6.43 -5.82
N LEU A 224 -13.15 6.43 -4.54
CA LEU A 224 -14.07 6.18 -3.42
C LEU A 224 -15.12 7.30 -3.29
N LEU A 225 -14.69 8.55 -3.45
CA LEU A 225 -15.55 9.73 -3.33
C LEU A 225 -16.47 9.91 -4.55
N ALA A 226 -16.07 9.46 -5.74
CA ALA A 226 -16.81 9.66 -6.99
C ALA A 226 -18.17 8.95 -7.04
N ARG A 227 -18.44 8.01 -6.12
CA ARG A 227 -19.78 7.42 -5.97
C ARG A 227 -20.78 8.34 -5.26
N ARG A 228 -20.33 9.50 -4.77
CA ARG A 228 -21.16 10.54 -4.13
C ARG A 228 -21.01 11.81 -4.99
N ASP A 229 -22.09 12.35 -5.56
CA ASP A 229 -22.12 13.60 -6.33
C ASP A 229 -21.27 14.72 -5.71
N ARG A 230 -20.75 15.66 -6.51
CA ARG A 230 -19.85 16.85 -6.26
C ARG A 230 -19.66 17.45 -4.84
N ALA A 231 -20.49 17.11 -3.87
CA ALA A 231 -20.37 17.35 -2.44
C ALA A 231 -19.17 16.72 -1.68
N PRO A 232 -18.50 15.61 -2.06
CA PRO A 232 -17.48 14.99 -1.21
C PRO A 232 -16.18 15.77 -1.16
N THR A 233 -15.80 16.52 -2.20
CA THR A 233 -14.60 17.37 -2.15
C THR A 233 -14.77 18.52 -1.19
N ILE A 234 -15.97 19.11 -1.13
CA ILE A 234 -16.33 20.16 -0.17
C ILE A 234 -16.39 19.56 1.24
N ALA A 235 -17.05 18.41 1.43
CA ALA A 235 -17.11 17.76 2.74
C ALA A 235 -15.73 17.33 3.27
N VAL A 236 -14.82 16.87 2.39
CA VAL A 236 -13.42 16.57 2.75
C VAL A 236 -12.66 17.85 3.08
N LEU A 237 -12.88 18.93 2.34
CA LEU A 237 -12.27 20.22 2.65
C LEU A 237 -12.73 20.72 4.04
N TRP A 238 -14.02 20.61 4.33
CA TRP A 238 -14.59 20.94 5.64
C TRP A 238 -14.13 20.00 6.74
N SER A 239 -13.95 18.70 6.47
CA SER A 239 -13.47 17.76 7.48
C SER A 239 -11.99 17.98 7.79
N VAL A 240 -11.16 18.27 6.80
CA VAL A 240 -9.76 18.65 7.00
C VAL A 240 -9.68 19.96 7.79
N LEU A 241 -10.49 20.95 7.44
CA LEU A 241 -10.57 22.23 8.16
C LEU A 241 -11.05 22.03 9.60
N PHE A 242 -12.08 21.22 9.81
CA PHE A 242 -12.64 20.92 11.13
C PHE A 242 -11.65 20.15 12.01
N VAL A 243 -10.98 19.13 11.47
CA VAL A 243 -9.92 18.38 12.17
C VAL A 243 -8.75 19.30 12.50
N SER A 244 -8.36 20.19 11.59
CA SER A 244 -7.31 21.18 11.86
C SER A 244 -7.70 22.13 13.00
N VAL A 245 -8.94 22.64 13.01
CA VAL A 245 -9.45 23.52 14.06
C VAL A 245 -9.53 22.79 15.40
N LEU A 246 -9.99 21.54 15.41
CA LEU A 246 -10.03 20.71 16.63
C LEU A 246 -8.64 20.38 17.16
N SER A 247 -7.67 20.06 16.29
CA SER A 247 -6.27 19.89 16.69
C SER A 247 -5.74 21.17 17.35
N LEU A 248 -5.96 22.33 16.73
CA LEU A 248 -5.51 23.61 17.29
C LEU A 248 -6.21 23.95 18.61
N LEU A 249 -7.50 23.65 18.75
CA LEU A 249 -8.25 23.84 20.00
C LEU A 249 -7.72 22.93 21.11
N TRP A 250 -7.47 21.65 20.80
CA TRP A 250 -6.91 20.70 21.74
C TRP A 250 -5.55 21.16 22.27
N VAL A 251 -4.66 21.57 21.35
CA VAL A 251 -3.34 22.14 21.68
C VAL A 251 -3.45 23.35 22.61
N ASN A 252 -4.39 24.25 22.33
CA ASN A 252 -4.60 25.42 23.18
C ASN A 252 -5.10 25.01 24.57
N VAL A 253 -6.08 24.10 24.66
CA VAL A 253 -6.65 23.66 25.95
C VAL A 253 -5.60 22.94 26.81
N ASP A 254 -4.77 22.08 26.23
CA ASP A 254 -3.66 21.44 26.95
C ASP A 254 -2.62 22.48 27.42
N SER A 255 -2.33 23.48 26.59
CA SER A 255 -1.42 24.58 26.96
C SER A 255 -1.95 25.42 28.13
N TYR A 256 -3.26 25.60 28.25
CA TYR A 256 -3.89 26.32 29.36
C TYR A 256 -4.09 25.46 30.62
N SER A 257 -4.18 24.14 30.46
CA SER A 257 -4.35 23.19 31.57
C SER A 257 -3.02 22.76 32.20
N ALA A 258 -1.90 23.08 31.56
CA ALA A 258 -0.57 22.82 32.09
C ALA A 258 -0.32 23.68 33.35
N PRO A 259 -0.02 23.08 34.52
CA PRO A 259 0.33 23.85 35.71
C PRO A 259 1.61 24.68 35.47
N PRO A 260 1.73 25.87 36.08
CA PRO A 260 2.87 26.75 35.86
C PRO A 260 4.17 26.02 36.21
N ALA A 261 5.11 26.00 35.27
CA ALA A 261 6.40 25.33 35.40
C ALA A 261 7.15 25.83 36.65
N GLN A 262 7.33 24.95 37.64
CA GLN A 262 8.31 25.17 38.68
C GLN A 262 9.70 25.10 38.05
N SER A 263 10.46 26.18 38.19
CA SER A 263 11.86 26.26 37.81
C SER A 263 12.68 25.30 38.66
N THR A 264 12.98 24.10 38.15
CA THR A 264 14.00 23.23 38.73
C THR A 264 15.07 22.89 37.70
N LEU A 265 16.26 23.38 38.05
CA LEU A 265 17.59 23.16 37.50
C LEU A 265 17.81 21.80 36.83
N GLN A 266 18.31 21.88 35.59
CA GLN A 266 19.50 21.18 35.08
C GLN A 266 19.59 19.67 35.34
N GLN A 267 19.33 18.86 34.30
CA GLN A 267 20.16 17.70 33.96
C GLN A 267 19.99 17.32 32.47
N PRO A 268 21.08 16.98 31.75
CA PRO A 268 20.99 16.55 30.37
C PRO A 268 20.65 15.06 30.33
N VAL A 269 19.72 14.65 29.48
CA VAL A 269 19.47 13.24 29.18
C VAL A 269 19.50 13.04 27.67
N LEU A 270 20.29 12.02 27.32
CA LEU A 270 20.47 11.35 26.04
C LEU A 270 19.20 11.22 25.19
#